data_AF-A0A948BCU4-F1
#
_entry.id   AF-A0A948BCU4-F1
#
_cell.length_a   1.000
_cell.length_b   1.000
_cell.length_c   1.000
_cell.angle_alpha   90.00
_cell.angle_beta   90.00
_cell.angle_gamma   90.00
#
_symmetry.space_group_name_H-M   'P 1'
#
loop_
_entity.id
_entity.type
_entity.pdbx_description
1 polymer ?
#
loop_
_entity_poly.entity_id
_entity_poly.type
_entity_poly.pdbx_seq_one_letter_code
_entity_poly.pdbx_strand_id
1 'polypeptide(L)'
;MLRQFFANPVIKSLLVFLLLASIASGLATVLKPVLIPLIVSFVLYALLEPMTGKLVGRGFSQSAAIATILIGVVALITVSIVLFFPIVLDQIEQFQKQLPALWAEISKKADELANSMSGGMGLQLDLGQMTSKWFGKVQESAATVLVSSAGFILKLAIMMILVPLITFFLLRDFRTLRGQIMGWLPNNSYELGWLIYYRVTKQLQKYIRGVLIQSFIVALVVSIGFFMLG
;
A
#
# COMPACT_ATOMS: atom_id res chain seq x y z
N MET A 1 -48.27 12.45 -23.76
CA MET A 1 -47.02 13.22 -23.92
C MET A 1 -45.77 12.51 -23.37
N LEU A 2 -45.83 11.74 -22.28
CA LEU A 2 -44.65 11.01 -21.75
C LEU A 2 -44.15 9.83 -22.60
N ARG A 3 -44.99 9.20 -23.44
CA ARG A 3 -44.59 8.06 -24.30
C ARG A 3 -43.75 8.45 -25.54
N GLN A 4 -43.80 9.70 -26.00
CA GLN A 4 -43.00 10.15 -27.15
C GLN A 4 -41.56 10.53 -26.76
N PHE A 5 -41.31 10.93 -25.50
CA PHE A 5 -39.95 11.15 -25.00
C PHE A 5 -39.12 9.86 -24.92
N PHE A 6 -39.74 8.71 -24.60
CA PHE A 6 -39.07 7.41 -24.61
C PHE A 6 -38.94 6.76 -25.99
N ALA A 7 -39.51 7.35 -27.05
CA ALA A 7 -39.40 6.83 -28.41
C ALA A 7 -38.14 7.32 -29.15
N ASN A 8 -37.48 8.36 -28.65
CA ASN A 8 -36.25 8.87 -29.25
C ASN A 8 -35.06 7.94 -28.95
N PRO A 9 -34.35 7.43 -29.97
CA PRO A 9 -33.22 6.51 -29.79
C PRO A 9 -32.08 7.11 -28.95
N VAL A 10 -31.93 8.45 -28.99
CA VAL A 10 -30.94 9.20 -28.21
C VAL A 10 -31.26 9.21 -26.71
N ILE A 11 -32.54 9.26 -26.33
CA ILE A 11 -32.95 9.26 -24.90
C ILE A 11 -32.80 7.86 -24.31
N LYS A 12 -33.08 6.81 -25.11
CA LYS A 12 -32.80 5.43 -24.69
C LYS A 12 -31.31 5.16 -24.52
N SER A 13 -30.45 5.61 -25.43
CA SER A 13 -29.00 5.43 -25.30
C SER A 13 -28.41 6.20 -24.12
N LEU A 14 -28.90 7.42 -23.85
CA LEU A 14 -28.53 8.20 -22.66
C LEU A 14 -28.95 7.51 -21.35
N LEU A 15 -30.16 6.96 -21.28
CA LEU A 15 -30.62 6.22 -20.10
C LEU A 15 -29.81 4.94 -19.87
N VAL A 16 -29.51 4.18 -20.92
CA VAL A 16 -28.64 2.98 -20.83
C VAL A 16 -27.23 3.37 -20.38
N PHE A 17 -26.68 4.46 -20.91
CA PHE A 17 -25.36 4.96 -20.50
C PHE A 17 -25.35 5.38 -19.03
N LEU A 18 -26.37 6.10 -18.55
CA LEU A 18 -26.51 6.48 -17.14
C LEU A 18 -26.67 5.25 -16.23
N LEU A 19 -27.43 4.23 -16.66
CA LEU A 19 -27.58 2.97 -15.93
C LEU A 19 -26.24 2.24 -15.83
N LEU A 20 -25.52 2.10 -16.94
CA LEU A 20 -24.19 1.49 -16.96
C LEU A 20 -23.19 2.27 -16.10
N ALA A 21 -23.21 3.61 -16.17
CA ALA A 21 -22.35 4.46 -15.35
C ALA A 21 -22.67 4.33 -13.85
N SER A 22 -23.96 4.24 -13.49
CA SER A 22 -24.39 4.04 -12.10
C SER A 22 -23.99 2.65 -11.58
N ILE A 23 -24.17 1.60 -12.38
CA ILE A 23 -23.72 0.24 -12.05
C ILE A 23 -22.20 0.20 -11.92
N ALA A 24 -21.46 0.81 -12.84
CA ALA A 24 -20.00 0.87 -12.80
C ALA A 24 -19.50 1.64 -11.56
N SER A 25 -20.14 2.75 -11.20
CA SER A 25 -19.82 3.52 -9.99
C SER A 25 -20.14 2.73 -8.71
N GLY A 26 -21.29 2.05 -8.68
CA GLY A 26 -21.67 1.14 -7.60
C GLY A 26 -20.67 -0.02 -7.44
N LEU A 27 -20.27 -0.67 -8.53
CA LEU A 27 -19.20 -1.66 -8.49
C LEU A 27 -17.88 -1.07 -8.00
N ALA A 28 -17.47 0.10 -8.52
CA ALA A 28 -16.21 0.72 -8.14
C ALA A 28 -16.14 1.03 -6.65
N THR A 29 -17.24 1.48 -6.03
CA THR A 29 -17.29 1.74 -4.58
C THR A 29 -17.17 0.46 -3.75
N VAL A 30 -17.77 -0.64 -4.19
CA VAL A 30 -17.69 -1.95 -3.50
C VAL A 30 -16.33 -2.62 -3.71
N LEU A 31 -15.74 -2.49 -4.90
CA LEU A 31 -14.44 -3.10 -5.24
C LEU A 31 -13.24 -2.35 -4.65
N LYS A 32 -13.33 -1.02 -4.45
CA LYS A 32 -12.27 -0.19 -3.86
C LYS A 32 -11.58 -0.80 -2.63
N PRO A 33 -12.30 -1.24 -1.57
CA PRO A 33 -11.66 -1.79 -0.38
C PRO A 33 -10.97 -3.15 -0.61
N VAL A 34 -11.40 -3.93 -1.61
CA VAL A 34 -10.84 -5.25 -1.92
C VAL A 34 -9.68 -5.18 -2.91
N LEU A 35 -9.62 -4.11 -3.70
CA LEU A 35 -8.61 -3.94 -4.76
C LEU A 35 -7.18 -3.97 -4.20
N ILE A 36 -6.93 -3.27 -3.10
CA ILE A 36 -5.58 -3.21 -2.51
C ILE A 36 -5.16 -4.58 -1.95
N PRO A 37 -5.96 -5.26 -1.09
CA PRO A 37 -5.66 -6.62 -0.67
C PRO A 37 -5.43 -7.58 -1.84
N LEU A 38 -6.22 -7.47 -2.91
CA LEU A 38 -6.09 -8.30 -4.11
C LEU A 38 -4.73 -8.11 -4.78
N ILE A 39 -4.33 -6.86 -5.03
CA ILE A 39 -3.04 -6.55 -5.67
C ILE A 39 -1.88 -7.04 -4.81
N VAL A 40 -1.91 -6.78 -3.50
CA VAL A 40 -0.89 -7.27 -2.55
C VAL A 40 -0.83 -8.80 -2.56
N SER A 41 -1.99 -9.45 -2.62
CA SER A 41 -2.07 -10.91 -2.66
C SER A 41 -1.52 -11.50 -3.96
N PHE A 42 -1.65 -10.80 -5.09
CA PHE A 42 -1.04 -11.18 -6.36
C PHE A 42 0.48 -11.06 -6.32
N VAL A 43 1.01 -10.00 -5.70
CA VAL A 43 2.46 -9.82 -5.50
C VAL A 43 3.00 -10.95 -4.60
N LEU A 44 2.32 -11.24 -3.49
CA LEU A 44 2.65 -12.35 -2.62
C LEU A 44 2.55 -13.69 -3.35
N TYR A 45 1.51 -13.93 -4.14
CA TYR A 45 1.40 -15.13 -4.98
C TYR A 45 2.62 -15.29 -5.88
N ALA A 46 3.03 -14.23 -6.60
CA ALA A 46 4.19 -14.28 -7.50
C ALA A 46 5.50 -14.57 -6.76
N LEU A 47 5.61 -14.13 -5.51
CA LEU A 47 6.76 -14.37 -4.64
C LEU A 47 6.76 -15.80 -4.07
N LEU A 48 5.61 -16.27 -3.59
CA LEU A 48 5.45 -17.51 -2.83
C LEU A 48 5.25 -18.74 -3.71
N GLU A 49 4.71 -18.61 -4.94
CA GLU A 49 4.55 -19.71 -5.90
C GLU A 49 5.81 -20.58 -6.08
N PRO A 50 7.03 -20.04 -6.29
CA PRO A 50 8.23 -20.88 -6.38
C PRO A 50 8.57 -21.59 -5.07
N MET A 51 8.25 -20.99 -3.92
CA MET A 51 8.54 -21.55 -2.60
C MET A 51 7.58 -22.71 -2.31
N THR A 52 6.29 -22.56 -2.63
CA THR A 52 5.30 -23.64 -2.51
C THR A 52 5.65 -24.78 -3.45
N GLY A 53 6.07 -24.49 -4.69
CA GLY A 53 6.52 -25.50 -5.64
C GLY A 53 7.71 -26.34 -5.13
N LYS A 54 8.67 -25.71 -4.46
CA LYS A 54 9.81 -26.43 -3.84
C LYS A 54 9.38 -27.36 -2.69
N LEU A 55 8.39 -26.96 -1.90
CA LEU A 55 7.86 -27.81 -0.81
C LEU A 55 7.03 -28.98 -1.35
N VAL A 56 6.20 -28.75 -2.37
CA VAL A 56 5.47 -29.82 -3.06
C VAL A 56 6.45 -30.83 -3.66
N GLY A 57 7.53 -30.36 -4.29
CA GLY A 57 8.60 -31.22 -4.81
C GLY A 57 9.34 -32.03 -3.74
N ARG A 58 9.21 -31.69 -2.46
CA ARG A 58 9.76 -32.44 -1.30
C ARG A 58 8.76 -33.43 -0.69
N GLY A 59 7.59 -33.61 -1.29
CA GLY A 59 6.59 -34.60 -0.85
C GLY A 59 5.42 -34.05 -0.03
N PHE A 60 5.32 -32.73 0.15
CA PHE A 60 4.16 -32.12 0.81
C PHE A 60 2.93 -32.10 -0.13
N SER A 61 1.73 -32.31 0.42
CA SER A 61 0.50 -32.05 -0.34
C SER A 61 0.40 -30.57 -0.69
N GLN A 62 -0.22 -30.24 -1.83
CA GLN A 62 -0.32 -28.85 -2.31
C GLN A 62 -0.93 -27.93 -1.25
N SER A 63 -2.01 -28.35 -0.58
CA SER A 63 -2.65 -27.58 0.48
C SER A 63 -1.77 -27.42 1.72
N ALA A 64 -1.03 -28.46 2.13
CA ALA A 64 -0.12 -28.39 3.27
C ALA A 64 1.05 -27.44 2.99
N ALA A 65 1.68 -27.54 1.81
CA ALA A 65 2.78 -26.65 1.42
C ALA A 65 2.36 -25.17 1.42
N ILE A 66 1.16 -24.87 0.92
CA ILE A 66 0.60 -23.52 0.92
C ILE A 66 0.32 -23.04 2.35
N ALA A 67 -0.33 -23.88 3.17
CA ALA A 67 -0.65 -23.54 4.55
C ALA A 67 0.61 -23.26 5.38
N THR A 68 1.63 -24.10 5.29
CA THR A 68 2.90 -23.92 6.00
C THR A 68 3.59 -22.61 5.65
N ILE A 69 3.68 -22.28 4.34
CA ILE A 69 4.29 -21.01 3.91
C ILE A 69 3.47 -19.83 4.40
N LEU A 70 2.14 -19.87 4.24
CA LEU A 70 1.29 -18.75 4.65
C LEU A 70 1.32 -18.52 6.15
N ILE A 71 1.30 -19.58 6.96
CA ILE A 71 1.48 -19.46 8.41
C ILE A 71 2.83 -18.80 8.73
N GLY A 72 3.91 -19.20 8.05
CA GLY A 72 5.21 -18.56 8.21
C GLY A 72 5.22 -17.08 7.84
N VAL A 73 4.56 -16.70 6.74
CA VAL A 73 4.43 -15.30 6.30
C VAL A 73 3.61 -14.48 7.28
N VAL A 74 2.46 -14.99 7.73
CA VAL A 74 1.61 -14.32 8.73
C VAL A 74 2.39 -14.16 10.02
N ALA A 75 3.06 -15.20 10.51
CA ALA A 75 3.88 -15.12 11.72
C ALA A 75 5.00 -14.08 11.57
N LEU A 76 5.70 -14.03 10.44
CA LEU A 76 6.74 -13.05 10.18
C LEU A 76 6.19 -11.61 10.19
N ILE A 77 5.02 -11.38 9.57
CA ILE A 77 4.36 -10.08 9.58
C ILE A 77 3.93 -9.69 11.01
N THR A 78 3.30 -10.61 11.74
CA THR A 78 2.85 -10.36 13.11
C THR A 78 4.03 -10.04 14.04
N VAL A 79 5.10 -10.83 13.99
CA VAL A 79 6.33 -10.56 14.77
C VAL A 79 6.93 -9.21 14.39
N SER A 80 6.99 -8.89 13.10
CA SER A 80 7.48 -7.58 12.65
C SER A 80 6.64 -6.44 13.23
N ILE A 81 5.31 -6.53 13.17
CA ILE A 81 4.43 -5.50 13.73
C ILE A 81 4.65 -5.38 15.24
N VAL A 82 4.67 -6.49 15.98
CA VAL A 82 4.83 -6.45 17.44
C VAL A 82 6.17 -5.84 17.87
N LEU A 83 7.26 -6.07 17.11
CA LEU A 83 8.57 -5.50 17.42
C LEU A 83 8.73 -4.06 16.94
N PHE A 84 8.32 -3.74 15.71
CA PHE A 84 8.54 -2.42 15.11
C PHE A 84 7.51 -1.38 15.56
N PHE A 85 6.26 -1.76 15.82
CA PHE A 85 5.20 -0.83 16.20
C PHE A 85 5.52 -0.01 17.46
N PRO A 86 5.98 -0.59 18.59
CA PRO A 86 6.33 0.20 19.77
C PRO A 86 7.51 1.14 19.51
N ILE A 87 8.54 0.69 18.77
CA ILE A 87 9.71 1.52 18.43
C ILE A 87 9.28 2.76 17.65
N VAL A 88 8.36 2.61 16.69
CA VAL A 88 7.83 3.75 15.92
C VAL A 88 7.05 4.70 16.81
N LEU A 89 6.25 4.21 17.76
CA LEU A 89 5.54 5.05 18.73
C LEU A 89 6.51 5.84 19.60
N ASP A 90 7.54 5.19 20.14
CA ASP A 90 8.58 5.84 20.93
C ASP A 90 9.30 6.92 20.11
N GLN A 91 9.60 6.65 18.83
CA GLN A 91 10.22 7.62 17.92
C GLN A 91 9.33 8.84 17.68
N ILE A 92 8.01 8.64 17.51
CA ILE A 92 7.04 9.72 17.33
C ILE A 92 6.94 10.57 18.61
N GLU A 93 6.88 9.94 19.78
CA GLU A 93 6.86 10.66 21.06
C GLU A 93 8.14 11.47 21.30
N GLN A 94 9.31 10.89 21.01
CA GLN A 94 10.58 11.60 21.10
C GLN A 94 10.64 12.78 20.13
N PHE A 95 10.17 12.60 18.89
CA PHE A 95 10.10 13.67 17.90
C PHE A 95 9.18 14.82 18.36
N GLN A 96 8.01 14.50 18.93
CA GLN A 96 7.11 15.51 19.51
C GLN A 96 7.75 16.28 20.67
N LYS A 97 8.57 15.61 21.50
CA LYS A 97 9.29 16.25 22.62
C LYS A 97 10.46 17.12 22.13
N GLN A 98 11.12 16.76 21.04
CA GLN A 98 12.27 17.50 20.50
C GLN A 98 11.88 18.64 19.55
N LEU A 99 10.70 18.57 18.93
CA LEU A 99 10.13 19.59 18.04
C LEU A 99 10.18 21.02 18.62
N PRO A 100 9.74 21.26 19.88
CA PRO A 100 9.84 22.58 20.52
C PRO A 100 11.26 23.14 20.57
N ALA A 101 12.23 22.31 20.96
CA ALA A 101 13.62 22.71 21.11
C ALA A 101 14.28 23.01 19.75
N LEU A 102 14.05 22.14 18.75
CA LEU A 102 14.55 22.34 17.39
C LEU A 102 14.03 23.66 16.79
N TRP A 103 12.75 23.96 17.01
CA TRP A 103 12.18 25.20 16.51
C TRP A 103 12.67 26.43 17.27
N ALA A 104 12.91 26.33 18.58
CA ALA A 104 13.49 27.42 19.36
C ALA A 104 14.90 27.76 18.84
N GLU A 105 15.72 26.75 18.50
CA GLU A 105 17.02 26.96 17.87
C GLU A 105 16.92 27.56 16.47
N ILE A 106 15.98 27.09 15.65
CA ILE A 106 15.73 27.66 14.31
C ILE A 106 15.28 29.11 14.42
N SER A 107 14.38 29.42 15.35
CA SER A 107 13.86 30.78 15.58
C SER A 107 14.98 31.70 16.05
N LYS A 108 15.82 31.24 16.99
CA LYS A 108 16.97 31.99 17.47
C LYS A 108 17.99 32.27 16.36
N LYS A 109 18.30 31.27 15.53
CA LYS A 109 19.21 31.47 14.37
C LYS A 109 18.59 32.39 13.31
N ALA A 110 17.27 32.31 13.11
CA ALA A 110 16.56 33.22 12.22
C ALA A 110 16.58 34.66 12.75
N ASP A 111 16.41 34.85 14.07
CA ASP A 111 16.52 36.16 14.73
C ASP A 111 17.96 36.71 14.67
N GLU A 112 18.98 35.88 14.90
CA GLU A 112 20.39 36.26 14.75
C GLU A 112 20.72 36.65 13.30
N LEU A 113 20.21 35.89 12.32
CA LEU A 113 20.37 36.20 10.90
C LEU A 113 19.63 37.50 10.53
N ALA A 114 18.39 37.67 10.98
CA ALA A 114 17.60 38.88 10.78
C ALA A 114 18.29 40.10 11.40
N ASN A 115 18.80 39.97 12.63
CA ASN A 115 19.55 41.02 13.31
C ASN A 115 20.83 41.39 12.55
N SER A 116 21.57 40.39 12.05
CA SER A 116 22.78 40.60 11.24
C SER A 116 22.51 41.29 9.90
N MET A 117 21.34 41.07 9.28
CA MET A 117 20.91 41.77 8.06
C MET A 117 20.24 43.12 8.34
N SER A 118 19.61 43.28 9.50
CA SER A 118 18.86 44.48 9.90
C SER A 118 19.74 45.64 10.37
N GLY A 119 21.07 45.50 10.30
CA GLY A 119 21.99 46.63 10.27
C GLY A 119 21.68 47.70 9.19
N GLY A 120 20.66 47.50 8.34
CA GLY A 120 20.11 48.53 7.46
C GLY A 120 18.59 48.58 7.24
N MET A 121 17.77 47.62 7.71
CA MET A 121 16.31 47.66 7.52
C MET A 121 15.58 47.00 8.69
N GLY A 122 14.88 47.81 9.49
CA GLY A 122 14.12 47.39 10.68
C GLY A 122 12.88 46.55 10.36
N LEU A 123 13.07 45.36 9.81
CA LEU A 123 12.03 44.33 9.70
C LEU A 123 12.03 43.49 10.98
N GLN A 124 11.22 43.90 11.96
CA GLN A 124 10.82 43.01 13.06
C GLN A 124 9.83 41.99 12.50
N LEU A 125 10.32 40.85 12.04
CA LEU A 125 9.48 39.69 11.78
C LEU A 125 9.09 39.09 13.14
N ASP A 126 7.83 39.25 13.55
CA ASP A 126 7.28 38.67 14.78
C ASP A 126 7.14 37.15 14.64
N LEU A 127 8.29 36.47 14.69
CA LEU A 127 8.44 35.01 14.62
C LEU A 127 7.73 34.32 15.80
N GLY A 128 7.40 35.04 16.88
CA GLY A 128 6.65 34.57 18.07
C GLY A 128 5.16 34.25 17.81
N GLN A 129 4.53 34.93 16.85
CA GLN A 129 3.15 34.63 16.46
C GLN A 129 3.07 33.54 15.37
N MET A 130 4.10 33.42 14.54
CA MET A 130 4.21 32.35 13.55
C MET A 130 4.53 31.00 14.22
N THR A 131 5.48 30.98 15.16
CA THR A 131 5.80 29.84 16.06
C THR A 131 4.54 29.27 16.69
N SER A 132 3.78 30.08 17.45
CA SER A 132 2.61 29.60 18.20
C SER A 132 1.50 29.02 17.31
N LYS A 133 1.23 29.63 16.15
CA LYS A 133 0.26 29.10 15.18
C LYS A 133 0.72 27.83 14.47
N TRP A 134 2.01 27.73 14.14
CA TRP A 134 2.59 26.51 13.54
C TRP A 134 2.68 25.37 14.55
N PHE A 135 3.10 25.64 15.79
CA PHE A 135 3.09 24.66 16.87
C PHE A 135 1.70 24.13 17.18
N GLY A 136 0.70 25.02 17.28
CA GLY A 136 -0.69 24.61 17.45
C GLY A 136 -1.15 23.67 16.34
N LYS A 137 -0.84 23.98 15.07
CA LYS A 137 -1.19 23.13 13.92
C LYS A 137 -0.43 21.82 13.86
N VAL A 138 0.86 21.79 14.20
CA VAL A 138 1.67 20.57 14.21
C VAL A 138 1.23 19.64 15.34
N GLN A 139 0.92 20.20 16.52
CA GLN A 139 0.43 19.45 17.66
C GLN A 139 -0.99 18.90 17.43
N GLU A 140 -1.87 19.71 16.83
CA GLU A 140 -3.21 19.27 16.39
C GLU A 140 -3.11 18.18 15.30
N SER A 141 -2.19 18.32 14.34
CA SER A 141 -1.95 17.31 13.30
C SER A 141 -1.41 16.01 13.89
N ALA A 142 -0.46 16.07 14.83
CA ALA A 142 0.09 14.90 15.51
C ALA A 142 -0.95 14.19 16.37
N ALA A 143 -1.80 14.93 17.07
CA ALA A 143 -2.96 14.40 17.79
C ALA A 143 -3.98 13.77 16.83
N THR A 144 -4.19 14.36 15.65
CA THR A 144 -5.09 13.82 14.62
C THR A 144 -4.53 12.52 14.01
N VAL A 145 -3.21 12.37 13.86
CA VAL A 145 -2.57 11.10 13.48
C VAL A 145 -2.80 10.02 14.55
N LEU A 146 -2.72 10.39 15.83
CA LEU A 146 -3.03 9.46 16.93
C LEU A 146 -4.51 9.10 17.02
N VAL A 147 -5.44 10.04 16.79
CA VAL A 147 -6.89 9.76 16.81
C VAL A 147 -7.35 9.00 15.56
N SER A 148 -6.70 9.19 14.41
CA SER A 148 -6.94 8.40 13.19
C SER A 148 -6.32 7.00 13.22
N SER A 149 -5.55 6.67 14.26
CA SER A 149 -4.94 5.35 14.45
C SER A 149 -5.98 4.22 14.53
N ALA A 150 -7.16 4.45 15.13
CA ALA A 150 -8.21 3.43 15.22
C ALA A 150 -8.71 2.98 13.85
N GLY A 151 -8.90 3.92 12.92
CA GLY A 151 -9.29 3.62 11.54
C GLY A 151 -8.17 2.93 10.75
N PHE A 152 -6.91 3.25 11.04
CA PHE A 152 -5.75 2.59 10.45
C PHE A 152 -5.58 1.17 10.98
N ILE A 153 -5.71 0.94 12.28
CA ILE A 153 -5.63 -0.38 12.92
C ILE A 153 -6.73 -1.29 12.36
N LEU A 154 -7.97 -0.79 12.22
CA LEU A 154 -9.05 -1.57 11.63
C LEU A 154 -8.74 -1.96 10.17
N LYS A 155 -8.25 -1.02 9.35
CA LYS A 155 -7.84 -1.31 7.96
C LYS A 155 -6.70 -2.33 7.90
N LEU A 156 -5.71 -2.23 8.78
CA LEU A 156 -4.63 -3.20 8.88
C LEU A 156 -5.13 -4.58 9.32
N ALA A 157 -6.04 -4.65 10.29
CA ALA A 157 -6.63 -5.92 10.73
C ALA A 157 -7.40 -6.61 9.60
N ILE A 158 -8.20 -5.84 8.84
CA ILE A 158 -8.89 -6.34 7.65
C ILE A 158 -7.87 -6.86 6.63
N MET A 159 -6.81 -6.11 6.33
CA MET A 159 -5.75 -6.55 5.43
C MET A 159 -5.04 -7.81 5.91
N MET A 160 -4.75 -7.91 7.21
CA MET A 160 -4.07 -9.05 7.82
C MET A 160 -4.88 -10.35 7.68
N ILE A 161 -6.21 -10.26 7.59
CA ILE A 161 -7.08 -11.41 7.34
C ILE A 161 -7.28 -11.66 5.84
N LEU A 162 -7.63 -10.61 5.07
CA LEU A 162 -7.97 -10.74 3.65
C LEU A 162 -6.78 -11.16 2.80
N VAL A 163 -5.59 -10.58 3.02
CA VAL A 163 -4.42 -10.82 2.18
C VAL A 163 -4.00 -12.30 2.24
N PRO A 164 -3.78 -12.91 3.41
CA PRO A 164 -3.44 -14.33 3.48
C PRO A 164 -4.52 -15.24 2.89
N LEU A 165 -5.80 -14.89 3.10
CA LEU A 165 -6.92 -15.65 2.57
C LEU A 165 -6.95 -15.62 1.05
N ILE A 166 -6.86 -14.43 0.44
CA ILE A 166 -6.81 -14.29 -1.03
C ILE A 166 -5.56 -14.96 -1.58
N THR A 167 -4.39 -14.78 -0.96
CA THR A 167 -3.16 -15.46 -1.39
C THR A 167 -3.28 -16.97 -1.31
N PHE A 168 -3.95 -17.54 -0.30
CA PHE A 168 -4.24 -18.96 -0.21
C PHE A 168 -5.04 -19.44 -1.43
N PHE A 169 -6.14 -18.77 -1.73
CA PHE A 169 -6.98 -19.09 -2.90
C PHE A 169 -6.19 -18.95 -4.21
N LEU A 170 -5.39 -17.90 -4.37
CA LEU A 170 -4.54 -17.74 -5.55
C LEU A 170 -3.51 -18.87 -5.66
N LEU A 171 -2.81 -19.24 -4.59
CA LEU A 171 -1.81 -20.31 -4.65
C LEU A 171 -2.45 -21.69 -4.92
N ARG A 172 -3.66 -21.93 -4.43
CA ARG A 172 -4.36 -23.20 -4.57
C ARG A 172 -5.02 -23.35 -5.94
N ASP A 173 -5.84 -22.38 -6.33
CA ASP A 173 -6.83 -22.55 -7.40
C ASP A 173 -6.51 -21.74 -8.66
N PHE A 174 -5.54 -20.82 -8.62
CA PHE A 174 -5.23 -19.96 -9.76
C PHE A 174 -4.81 -20.73 -11.02
N ARG A 175 -4.19 -21.92 -10.87
CA ARG A 175 -3.85 -22.78 -12.01
C ARG A 175 -5.09 -23.28 -12.74
N THR A 176 -6.10 -23.71 -11.98
CA THR A 176 -7.39 -24.18 -12.51
C THR A 176 -8.16 -23.03 -13.17
N LEU A 177 -8.23 -21.87 -12.49
CA LEU A 177 -8.87 -20.66 -13.01
C LEU A 177 -8.21 -20.19 -14.32
N ARG A 178 -6.87 -20.18 -14.37
CA ARG A 178 -6.11 -19.86 -15.58
C ARG A 178 -6.42 -20.82 -16.73
N GLY A 179 -6.50 -22.12 -16.45
CA GLY A 179 -6.83 -23.13 -17.46
C GLY A 179 -8.22 -22.90 -18.07
N GLN A 180 -9.21 -22.55 -17.23
CA GLN A 180 -10.56 -22.22 -17.68
C GLN A 180 -10.60 -20.95 -18.52
N ILE A 181 -9.90 -19.89 -18.09
CA ILE A 181 -9.80 -18.62 -18.84
C ILE A 181 -9.13 -18.85 -20.21
N MET A 182 -8.06 -19.65 -20.25
CA MET A 182 -7.40 -20.02 -21.50
C MET A 182 -8.28 -20.90 -22.40
N GLY A 183 -9.17 -21.69 -21.81
CA GLY A 183 -10.15 -22.49 -22.55
C GLY A 183 -11.23 -21.68 -23.27
N TRP A 184 -11.39 -20.39 -22.96
CA TRP A 184 -12.27 -19.49 -23.71
C TRP A 184 -11.62 -18.94 -25.00
N LEU A 185 -10.31 -19.13 -25.18
CA LEU A 185 -9.66 -18.72 -26.42
C LEU A 185 -10.00 -19.70 -27.57
N PRO A 186 -10.28 -19.19 -28.78
CA PRO A 186 -10.37 -20.03 -29.97
C PRO A 186 -9.07 -20.82 -30.18
N ASN A 187 -9.18 -22.09 -30.61
CA ASN A 187 -8.04 -23.00 -30.73
C ASN A 187 -6.87 -22.42 -31.55
N ASN A 188 -7.17 -21.61 -32.59
CA ASN A 188 -6.16 -20.98 -33.44
C ASN A 188 -5.31 -19.90 -32.73
N SER A 189 -5.78 -19.35 -31.62
CA SER A 189 -5.08 -18.31 -30.85
C SER A 189 -4.57 -18.80 -29.49
N TYR A 190 -4.83 -20.07 -29.16
CA TYR A 190 -4.46 -20.66 -27.87
C TYR A 190 -2.95 -20.63 -27.63
N GLU A 191 -2.15 -21.03 -28.62
CA GLU A 191 -0.68 -21.04 -28.51
C GLU A 191 -0.12 -19.64 -28.29
N LEU A 192 -0.62 -18.64 -29.04
CA LEU A 192 -0.22 -17.25 -28.90
C LEU A 192 -0.59 -16.72 -27.50
N GLY A 193 -1.82 -16.98 -27.04
CA GLY A 193 -2.30 -16.57 -25.71
C GLY A 193 -1.45 -17.17 -24.59
N TRP A 194 -1.14 -18.47 -24.68
CA TRP A 194 -0.28 -19.15 -23.72
C TRP A 194 1.14 -18.58 -23.69
N LEU A 195 1.71 -18.29 -24.87
CA LEU A 195 3.05 -17.74 -25.00
C LEU A 195 3.14 -16.31 -24.43
N ILE A 196 2.15 -15.46 -24.70
CA ILE A 196 2.07 -14.11 -24.11
C ILE A 196 1.95 -14.24 -22.59
N TYR A 197 1.02 -15.06 -22.11
CA TYR A 197 0.80 -15.29 -20.70
C TYR A 197 2.08 -15.74 -19.98
N TYR A 198 2.79 -16.72 -20.55
CA TYR A 198 4.01 -17.25 -19.97
C TYR A 198 5.12 -16.19 -19.92
N ARG A 199 5.31 -15.41 -21.01
CA ARG A 199 6.31 -14.33 -21.03
C ARG A 199 6.00 -13.24 -20.01
N VAL A 200 4.74 -12.77 -19.97
CA VAL A 200 4.30 -11.72 -19.03
C VAL A 200 4.47 -12.19 -17.59
N THR A 201 3.99 -13.39 -17.26
CA THR A 201 4.08 -13.96 -15.91
C THR A 201 5.54 -14.14 -15.48
N LYS A 202 6.39 -14.67 -16.35
CA LYS A 202 7.82 -14.86 -16.07
C LYS A 202 8.54 -13.52 -15.87
N GLN A 203 8.20 -12.50 -16.65
CA GLN A 203 8.79 -11.17 -16.52
C GLN A 203 8.33 -10.49 -15.23
N LEU A 204 7.04 -10.58 -14.88
CA LEU A 204 6.49 -10.06 -13.63
C LEU A 204 7.15 -10.71 -12.40
N GLN A 205 7.28 -12.04 -12.40
CA GLN A 205 7.94 -12.76 -11.30
C GLN A 205 9.41 -12.33 -11.13
N LYS A 206 10.15 -12.16 -12.24
CA LYS A 206 11.54 -11.68 -12.18
C LYS A 206 11.62 -10.25 -11.67
N TYR A 207 10.73 -9.36 -12.14
CA TYR A 207 10.68 -7.97 -11.69
C TYR A 207 10.39 -7.86 -10.19
N ILE A 208 9.36 -8.56 -9.70
CA ILE A 208 8.99 -8.55 -8.28
C ILE A 208 10.16 -9.04 -7.41
N ARG A 209 10.86 -10.11 -7.82
CA ARG A 209 12.06 -10.57 -7.10
C ARG A 209 13.19 -9.54 -7.13
N GLY A 210 13.40 -8.88 -8.26
CA GLY A 210 14.37 -7.80 -8.39
C GLY A 210 14.08 -6.65 -7.45
N VAL A 211 12.82 -6.20 -7.40
CA VAL A 211 12.37 -5.15 -6.47
C VAL A 211 12.57 -5.56 -5.02
N LEU A 212 12.27 -6.80 -4.64
CA LEU A 212 12.47 -7.27 -3.26
C LEU A 212 13.95 -7.31 -2.85
N ILE A 213 14.82 -7.79 -3.74
CA ILE A 213 16.27 -7.79 -3.48
C ILE A 213 16.78 -6.34 -3.38
N GLN A 214 16.33 -5.46 -4.28
CA GLN A 214 16.65 -4.04 -4.23
C GLN A 214 16.17 -3.40 -2.91
N SER A 215 14.92 -3.63 -2.51
CA SER A 215 14.36 -3.11 -1.25
C SER A 215 15.12 -3.64 -0.04
N PHE A 216 15.54 -4.91 -0.05
CA PHE A 216 16.33 -5.48 1.02
C PHE A 216 17.72 -4.84 1.14
N ILE A 217 18.40 -4.61 0.01
CA ILE A 217 19.69 -3.92 -0.02
C ILE A 217 19.54 -2.49 0.50
N VAL A 218 18.52 -1.76 0.03
CA VAL A 218 18.23 -0.39 0.51
C VAL A 218 17.95 -0.39 2.01
N ALA A 219 17.15 -1.33 2.50
CA ALA A 219 16.85 -1.44 3.93
C ALA A 219 18.12 -1.68 4.76
N LEU A 220 19.03 -2.56 4.32
CA LEU A 220 20.30 -2.80 5.01
C LEU A 220 21.20 -1.55 5.01
N VAL A 221 21.39 -0.92 3.85
CA VAL A 221 22.24 0.28 3.75
C VAL A 221 21.70 1.41 4.60
N VAL A 222 20.39 1.66 4.56
CA VAL A 222 19.74 2.70 5.36
C VAL A 222 19.80 2.37 6.85
N SER A 223 19.56 1.12 7.24
CA SER A 223 19.63 0.70 8.64
C SER A 223 21.03 0.85 9.21
N ILE A 224 22.08 0.48 8.46
CA ILE A 224 23.47 0.67 8.87
C ILE A 224 23.82 2.16 8.92
N GLY A 225 23.35 2.94 7.94
CA GLY A 225 23.56 4.39 7.90
C GLY A 225 22.97 5.10 9.12
N PHE A 226 21.72 4.80 9.48
CA PHE A 226 21.10 5.34 10.69
C PHE A 226 21.78 4.85 11.97
N PHE A 227 22.11 3.55 12.05
CA PHE A 227 22.82 3.02 13.23
C PHE A 227 24.18 3.70 13.46
N MET A 228 24.89 4.10 12.40
CA MET A 228 26.15 4.84 12.52
C MET A 228 25.97 6.29 12.96
N LEU A 229 24.85 6.92 12.61
CA LEU A 229 24.54 8.31 12.96
C LEU A 229 23.93 8.44 14.37
N GLY A 230 23.33 7.37 14.89
CA GLY A 230 22.60 7.34 16.15
C GLY A 230 21.09 7.30 15.92
#